data_AF-A0A258FJ44-F1
#
_entry.id   AF-A0A258FJ44-F1
#
_cell.length_a   1.000
_cell.length_b   1.000
_cell.length_c   1.000
_cell.angle_alpha   90.00
_cell.angle_beta   90.00
_cell.angle_gamma   90.00
#
_symmetry.space_group_name_H-M   'P 1'
#
loop_
_entity.id
_entity.type
_entity.pdbx_description
1 polymer ?
#
loop_
_entity_poly.entity_id
_entity_poly.type
_entity_poly.pdbx_seq_one_letter_code
_entity_poly.pdbx_strand_id
1 'polypeptide(L)'
;MKTRGWGSVLLAYPAAAAVGAALVAAGFAVAGVIVQAINGMTDQILAGLWITPVAFLYAFVVFLVGLAVIGTPVWLLLVRMGRTTRRDAVLAGTGLCVLAGAASIAAVGEPMASWEPWALAASLAVPGAAAGWTLHRVAYGR
;
A
#
# COMPACT_ATOMS: atom_id res chain seq x y z
N MET A 1 1.19 -5.88 24.69
CA MET A 1 -0.19 -6.17 24.21
C MET A 1 -0.23 -7.61 23.71
N LYS A 2 -1.21 -8.44 24.12
CA LYS A 2 -1.31 -9.84 23.67
C LYS A 2 -1.93 -9.88 22.26
N THR A 3 -1.24 -10.50 21.30
CA THR A 3 -1.79 -10.85 19.98
C THR A 3 -2.95 -11.82 20.14
N ARG A 4 -3.96 -11.79 19.25
CA ARG A 4 -5.11 -12.72 19.29
C ARG A 4 -4.75 -14.19 19.04
N GLY A 5 -3.50 -14.47 18.66
CA GLY A 5 -2.94 -15.80 18.38
C GLY A 5 -2.24 -15.81 17.02
N TRP A 6 -1.35 -16.78 16.80
CA TRP A 6 -0.58 -16.88 15.54
C TRP A 6 -1.45 -16.98 14.29
N GLY A 7 -2.63 -17.63 14.39
CA GLY A 7 -3.60 -17.68 13.29
C GLY A 7 -4.17 -16.32 12.89
N SER A 8 -4.42 -15.42 13.86
CA SER A 8 -4.90 -14.06 13.56
C SER A 8 -3.83 -13.20 12.87
N VAL A 9 -2.56 -13.43 13.21
CA VAL A 9 -1.43 -12.76 12.56
C VAL A 9 -1.30 -13.26 11.12
N LEU A 10 -1.41 -14.57 10.88
CA LEU A 10 -1.36 -15.15 9.53
C LEU A 10 -2.47 -14.60 8.62
N LEU A 11 -3.68 -14.39 9.14
CA LEU A 11 -4.79 -13.78 8.39
C LEU A 11 -4.65 -12.26 8.22
N ALA A 12 -3.88 -11.59 9.08
CA ALA A 12 -3.67 -10.15 9.00
C ALA A 12 -2.85 -9.73 7.76
N TYR A 13 -1.89 -10.55 7.32
CA TYR A 13 -1.07 -10.27 6.13
C TYR A 13 -1.88 -10.22 4.82
N PRO A 14 -2.64 -11.26 4.43
CA PRO A 14 -3.43 -11.21 3.21
C PRO A 14 -4.55 -10.17 3.31
N ALA A 15 -5.14 -9.95 4.49
CA ALA A 15 -6.14 -8.90 4.67
C ALA A 15 -5.54 -7.50 4.46
N ALA A 16 -4.36 -7.23 5.03
CA ALA A 16 -3.68 -5.95 4.86
C ALA A 16 -3.22 -5.72 3.43
N ALA A 17 -2.70 -6.77 2.78
CA ALA A 17 -2.33 -6.71 1.38
C ALA A 17 -3.53 -6.46 0.46
N ALA A 18 -4.66 -7.10 0.71
CA ALA A 18 -5.89 -6.88 -0.05
C ALA A 18 -6.37 -5.43 0.06
N VAL A 19 -6.30 -4.82 1.25
CA VAL A 19 -6.72 -3.43 1.44
C VAL A 19 -5.76 -2.45 0.78
N GLY A 20 -4.44 -2.66 0.92
CA GLY A 20 -3.44 -1.86 0.20
C GLY A 20 -3.62 -1.95 -1.31
N ALA A 21 -3.80 -3.17 -1.84
CA ALA A 21 -4.01 -3.42 -3.26
C ALA A 21 -5.31 -2.82 -3.80
N ALA A 22 -6.41 -2.89 -3.04
CA ALA A 22 -7.68 -2.30 -3.41
C ALA A 22 -7.56 -0.78 -3.58
N LEU A 23 -6.84 -0.10 -2.68
CA LEU A 23 -6.62 1.35 -2.76
C LEU A 23 -5.72 1.73 -3.94
N VAL A 24 -4.68 0.94 -4.23
CA VAL A 24 -3.84 1.16 -5.41
C VAL A 24 -4.65 0.98 -6.69
N ALA A 25 -5.42 -0.12 -6.78
CA ALA A 25 -6.28 -0.38 -7.94
C ALA A 25 -7.33 0.71 -8.14
N ALA A 26 -7.97 1.18 -7.06
CA ALA A 26 -8.90 2.29 -7.11
C ALA A 26 -8.20 3.59 -7.56
N GLY A 27 -6.99 3.85 -7.10
CA GLY A 27 -6.18 5.00 -7.55
C GLY A 27 -5.91 4.96 -9.05
N PHE A 28 -5.49 3.82 -9.59
CA PHE A 28 -5.29 3.64 -11.04
C PHE A 28 -6.59 3.77 -11.83
N ALA A 29 -7.69 3.20 -11.32
CA ALA A 29 -9.00 3.34 -11.94
C ALA A 29 -9.40 4.82 -12.03
N VAL A 30 -9.35 5.56 -10.92
CA VAL A 30 -9.70 6.98 -10.87
C VAL A 30 -8.79 7.81 -11.77
N ALA A 31 -7.47 7.59 -11.72
CA ALA A 31 -6.53 8.29 -12.60
C ALA A 31 -6.83 8.01 -14.09
N GLY A 32 -7.12 6.76 -14.45
CA GLY A 32 -7.52 6.38 -15.80
C GLY A 32 -8.80 7.07 -16.26
N VAL A 33 -9.83 7.12 -15.41
CA VAL A 33 -11.08 7.84 -15.69
C VAL A 33 -10.82 9.33 -15.92
N ILE A 34 -10.04 9.97 -15.05
CA ILE A 34 -9.72 11.40 -15.15
C ILE A 34 -8.98 11.69 -16.46
N VAL A 35 -7.95 10.91 -16.78
CA VAL A 35 -7.16 11.11 -18.01
C VAL A 35 -8.03 10.97 -19.25
N GLN A 36 -8.89 9.96 -19.30
CA GLN A 36 -9.77 9.76 -20.45
C GLN A 36 -10.88 10.81 -20.56
N ALA A 37 -11.41 11.28 -19.43
CA ALA A 37 -12.40 12.36 -19.40
C ALA A 37 -11.80 13.68 -19.91
N ILE A 38 -10.57 14.01 -19.51
CA ILE A 38 -9.86 15.21 -20.00
C ILE A 38 -9.61 15.13 -21.51
N ASN A 39 -9.33 13.94 -22.03
CA ASN A 39 -9.08 13.73 -23.46
C ASN A 39 -10.36 13.56 -24.30
N GLY A 40 -11.56 13.70 -23.71
CA GLY A 40 -12.84 13.55 -24.42
C GLY A 40 -13.15 12.12 -24.89
N MET A 41 -12.48 11.11 -24.30
CA MET A 41 -12.59 9.70 -24.70
C MET A 41 -13.53 8.91 -23.77
N THR A 42 -14.71 9.46 -23.46
CA THR A 42 -15.65 8.88 -22.49
C THR A 42 -16.08 7.45 -22.82
N ASP A 43 -16.13 7.08 -24.10
CA ASP A 43 -16.51 5.73 -24.55
C ASP A 43 -15.44 4.66 -24.22
N GLN A 44 -14.20 5.08 -23.94
CA GLN A 44 -13.10 4.19 -23.59
C GLN A 44 -12.97 3.98 -22.08
N ILE A 45 -13.77 4.65 -21.26
CA ILE A 45 -13.66 4.60 -19.79
C ILE A 45 -13.84 3.17 -19.28
N LEU A 46 -14.85 2.47 -19.82
CA LEU A 46 -15.09 1.06 -19.54
C LEU A 46 -13.95 0.16 -20.02
N ALA A 47 -13.28 0.51 -21.13
CA ALA A 47 -12.12 -0.22 -21.61
C ALA A 47 -10.89 -0.03 -20.69
N GLY A 48 -10.68 1.19 -20.17
CA GLY A 48 -9.59 1.50 -19.24
C GLY A 48 -9.73 0.82 -17.87
N LEU A 49 -10.96 0.59 -17.42
CA LEU A 49 -11.26 -0.09 -16.16
C LEU A 49 -10.84 -1.57 -16.14
N TRP A 50 -10.62 -2.21 -17.30
CA TRP A 50 -10.12 -3.59 -17.38
C TRP A 50 -8.70 -3.80 -16.84
N ILE A 51 -7.94 -2.71 -16.65
CA ILE A 51 -6.60 -2.78 -16.04
C ILE A 51 -6.71 -2.94 -14.51
N THR A 52 -7.83 -2.54 -13.91
CA THR A 52 -8.04 -2.53 -12.44
C THR A 52 -7.85 -3.91 -11.78
N PRO A 53 -8.39 -5.03 -12.30
CA PRO A 53 -8.17 -6.35 -11.72
C PRO A 53 -6.70 -6.78 -11.78
N VAL A 54 -6.01 -6.45 -12.88
CA VAL A 54 -4.58 -6.75 -13.06
C VAL A 54 -3.75 -5.92 -12.08
N ALA A 55 -4.04 -4.63 -11.97
CA ALA A 55 -3.40 -3.73 -11.00
C ALA A 55 -3.62 -4.21 -9.56
N PHE A 56 -4.82 -4.69 -9.22
CA PHE A 56 -5.11 -5.28 -7.92
C PHE A 56 -4.25 -6.52 -7.65
N LEU A 57 -4.20 -7.48 -8.58
CA LEU A 57 -3.43 -8.71 -8.39
C LEU A 57 -1.93 -8.43 -8.24
N TYR A 58 -1.37 -7.55 -9.06
CA TYR A 58 0.03 -7.13 -8.94
C TYR A 58 0.28 -6.42 -7.61
N ALA A 59 -0.53 -5.42 -7.26
CA ALA A 59 -0.39 -4.69 -6.01
C ALA A 59 -0.54 -5.61 -4.80
N PHE A 60 -1.44 -6.60 -4.86
CA PHE A 60 -1.63 -7.59 -3.79
C PHE A 60 -0.37 -8.40 -3.53
N VAL A 61 0.26 -8.92 -4.58
CA VAL A 61 1.53 -9.67 -4.45
C VAL A 61 2.63 -8.76 -3.90
N VAL A 62 2.75 -7.53 -4.41
CA VAL A 62 3.75 -6.56 -3.94
C VAL A 62 3.56 -6.23 -2.46
N PHE A 63 2.33 -5.99 -2.02
CA PHE A 63 2.03 -5.74 -0.61
C PHE A 63 2.29 -6.97 0.26
N LEU A 64 1.92 -8.18 -0.18
CA LEU A 64 2.19 -9.41 0.56
C LEU A 64 3.69 -9.62 0.77
N VAL A 65 4.46 -9.52 -0.30
CA VAL A 65 5.93 -9.69 -0.25
C VAL A 65 6.56 -8.57 0.57
N GLY A 66 6.16 -7.31 0.34
CA GLY A 66 6.67 -6.16 1.10
C GLY A 66 6.37 -6.25 2.59
N LEU A 67 5.16 -6.67 2.96
CA LEU A 67 4.80 -6.92 4.35
C LEU A 67 5.61 -8.08 4.95
N ALA A 68 5.84 -9.17 4.23
CA ALA A 68 6.61 -10.30 4.73
C ALA A 68 8.11 -9.99 4.90
N VAL A 69 8.71 -9.31 3.91
CA VAL A 69 10.16 -9.06 3.87
C VAL A 69 10.55 -7.87 4.74
N ILE A 70 9.78 -6.79 4.70
CA ILE A 70 10.13 -5.51 5.37
C ILE A 70 9.16 -5.20 6.51
N GLY A 71 7.86 -5.43 6.30
CA GLY A 71 6.84 -5.17 7.31
C GLY A 71 7.00 -6.01 8.59
N THR A 72 7.29 -7.30 8.47
CA THR A 72 7.48 -8.23 9.60
C THR A 72 8.66 -7.82 10.49
N PRO A 73 9.88 -7.57 9.99
CA PRO A 73 10.98 -7.13 10.84
C PRO A 73 10.71 -5.77 11.50
N VAL A 74 10.09 -4.83 10.79
CA VAL A 74 9.71 -3.53 11.37
C VAL A 74 8.67 -3.69 12.49
N TRP A 75 7.68 -4.56 12.29
CA TRP A 75 6.69 -4.87 13.32
C TRP A 75 7.32 -5.50 14.56
N LEU A 76 8.27 -6.44 14.39
CA LEU A 76 9.02 -7.04 15.50
C LEU A 76 9.85 -5.99 16.27
N LEU A 77 10.49 -5.07 15.55
CA LEU A 77 11.23 -3.96 16.17
C LEU A 77 10.30 -3.05 16.98
N LEU A 78 9.13 -2.69 16.43
CA LEU A 78 8.13 -1.90 17.14
C LEU A 78 7.64 -2.59 18.41
N VAL A 79 7.39 -3.90 18.35
CA VAL A 79 7.02 -4.71 19.53
C VAL A 79 8.12 -4.70 20.58
N ARG A 80 9.39 -4.86 20.19
CA ARG A 80 10.55 -4.80 21.10
C ARG A 80 10.71 -3.43 21.76
N MET A 81 10.37 -2.35 21.06
CA MET A 81 10.39 -0.99 21.59
C MET A 81 9.15 -0.64 22.44
N GLY A 82 8.21 -1.58 22.64
CA GLY A 82 6.95 -1.32 23.33
C GLY A 82 5.97 -0.43 22.55
N ARG A 83 6.26 -0.13 21.28
CA ARG A 83 5.47 0.72 20.38
C ARG A 83 4.45 -0.10 19.61
N THR A 84 3.41 -0.56 20.31
CA THR A 84 2.35 -1.40 19.72
C THR A 84 1.05 -0.65 19.46
N THR A 85 1.11 0.69 19.36
CA THR A 85 -0.08 1.51 19.16
C THR A 85 -0.55 1.47 17.69
N ARG A 86 -1.84 1.71 17.48
CA ARG A 86 -2.44 1.81 16.14
C ARG A 86 -1.74 2.90 15.30
N ARG A 87 -1.36 4.01 15.93
CA ARG A 87 -0.67 5.13 15.28
C ARG A 87 0.70 4.71 14.76
N ASP A 88 1.46 3.94 15.55
CA ASP A 88 2.78 3.45 15.12
C ASP A 88 2.68 2.53 13.91
N ALA A 89 1.67 1.65 13.87
CA ALA A 89 1.44 0.75 12.73
C ALA A 89 1.04 1.52 11.45
N VAL A 90 0.21 2.55 11.57
CA VAL A 90 -0.15 3.44 10.45
C VAL A 90 1.08 4.16 9.93
N LEU A 91 1.85 4.82 10.82
CA LEU A 91 3.05 5.57 10.44
C LEU A 91 4.12 4.67 9.82
N ALA A 92 4.31 3.45 10.35
CA ALA A 92 5.22 2.48 9.78
C ALA A 92 4.76 2.04 8.38
N GLY A 93 3.48 1.72 8.20
CA GLY A 93 2.92 1.37 6.89
C GLY A 93 3.07 2.50 5.87
N THR A 94 2.75 3.74 6.26
CA THR A 94 2.95 4.94 5.44
C THR A 94 4.41 5.13 5.05
N GLY A 95 5.31 5.14 6.05
CA GLY A 95 6.74 5.37 5.82
C GLY A 95 7.35 4.31 4.90
N LEU A 96 7.03 3.03 5.14
CA LEU A 96 7.54 1.93 4.32
C LEU A 96 7.07 2.01 2.87
N CYS A 97 5.78 2.30 2.63
CA CYS A 97 5.27 2.42 1.26
C CYS A 97 5.85 3.62 0.52
N VAL A 98 5.96 4.78 1.17
CA VAL A 98 6.55 5.99 0.55
C VAL A 98 8.03 5.76 0.24
N LEU A 99 8.79 5.18 1.18
CA LEU A 99 10.20 4.87 0.99
C LEU A 99 10.41 3.81 -0.10
N ALA A 100 9.56 2.79 -0.17
CA ALA A 100 9.63 1.79 -1.23
C ALA A 100 9.36 2.41 -2.61
N GLY A 101 8.36 3.30 -2.72
CA GLY A 101 8.09 4.06 -3.94
C GLY A 101 9.26 4.96 -4.33
N ALA A 102 9.78 5.74 -3.39
CA ALA A 102 10.94 6.61 -3.58
C ALA A 102 12.19 5.83 -4.01
N ALA A 103 12.47 4.70 -3.38
CA ALA A 103 13.59 3.83 -3.73
C ALA A 103 13.42 3.24 -5.15
N SER A 104 12.20 2.89 -5.54
CA SER A 104 11.91 2.40 -6.89
C SER A 104 12.17 3.47 -7.95
N ILE A 105 11.73 4.71 -7.71
CA ILE A 105 11.96 5.86 -8.60
C ILE A 105 13.46 6.16 -8.71
N ALA A 106 14.17 6.19 -7.59
CA ALA A 106 15.61 6.40 -7.56
C ALA A 106 16.37 5.28 -8.32
N ALA A 107 15.91 4.03 -8.21
CA ALA A 107 16.51 2.90 -8.91
C ALA A 107 16.32 2.95 -10.44
N VAL A 108 15.23 3.57 -10.91
CA VAL A 108 14.97 3.79 -12.35
C VAL A 108 15.78 4.98 -12.90
N GLY A 109 16.40 5.79 -12.03
CA GLY A 109 17.25 6.91 -12.43
C GLY A 109 16.46 8.16 -12.82
N GLU A 110 15.21 8.29 -12.36
CA GLU A 110 14.40 9.48 -12.60
C GLU A 110 15.06 10.73 -11.99
N PRO A 111 15.08 11.87 -12.72
CA PRO A 111 15.69 13.09 -12.23
C PRO A 111 14.95 13.63 -10.99
N MET A 112 15.70 14.08 -9.99
CA MET A 112 15.09 14.66 -8.77
C MET A 112 14.25 15.92 -9.02
N ALA A 113 14.41 16.55 -10.18
CA ALA A 113 13.65 17.73 -10.58
C ALA A 113 12.22 17.42 -11.10
N SER A 114 11.95 16.19 -11.57
CA SER A 114 10.61 15.82 -12.03
C SER A 114 9.72 15.51 -10.83
N TRP A 115 8.69 16.31 -10.58
CA TRP A 115 7.86 16.15 -9.37
C TRP A 115 6.86 14.99 -9.46
N GLU A 116 6.47 14.56 -10.67
CA GLU A 116 5.40 13.59 -10.92
C GLU A 116 5.70 12.19 -10.31
N PRO A 117 6.90 11.60 -10.48
CA PRO A 117 7.22 10.33 -9.86
C PRO A 117 7.20 10.44 -8.32
N TRP A 118 7.75 11.52 -7.76
CA TRP A 118 7.78 11.73 -6.32
C TRP A 118 6.37 11.94 -5.73
N ALA A 119 5.47 12.59 -6.47
CA ALA A 119 4.06 12.68 -6.10
C ALA A 119 3.39 11.29 -6.09
N LEU A 120 3.73 10.42 -7.04
CA LEU A 120 3.27 9.03 -7.05
C LEU A 120 3.80 8.27 -5.82
N ALA A 121 5.09 8.37 -5.49
CA ALA A 121 5.61 7.77 -4.26
C ALA A 121 4.94 8.31 -2.99
N ALA A 122 4.71 9.62 -2.92
CA ALA A 122 3.99 10.23 -1.81
C ALA A 122 2.54 9.73 -1.71
N SER A 123 1.86 9.51 -2.84
CA SER A 123 0.49 8.98 -2.86
C SER A 123 0.37 7.57 -2.26
N LEU A 124 1.45 6.78 -2.28
CA LEU A 124 1.51 5.46 -1.65
C LEU A 124 1.42 5.52 -0.11
N ALA A 125 1.51 6.71 0.47
CA ALA A 125 1.26 6.95 1.90
C ALA A 125 -0.10 6.41 2.35
N VAL A 126 -1.14 6.62 1.53
CA VAL A 126 -2.53 6.25 1.84
C VAL A 126 -2.73 4.73 1.85
N PRO A 127 -2.38 3.97 0.79
CA PRO A 127 -2.49 2.52 0.83
C PRO A 127 -1.55 1.90 1.89
N GLY A 128 -0.37 2.47 2.13
CA GLY A 128 0.51 2.06 3.23
C GLY A 128 -0.10 2.25 4.62
N ALA A 129 -0.72 3.41 4.87
CA ALA A 129 -1.45 3.69 6.10
C ALA A 129 -2.58 2.68 6.34
N ALA A 130 -3.35 2.38 5.29
CA ALA A 130 -4.47 1.45 5.36
C ALA A 130 -4.02 0.01 5.58
N ALA A 131 -2.93 -0.43 4.92
CA ALA A 131 -2.32 -1.74 5.14
C ALA A 131 -1.78 -1.87 6.58
N GLY A 132 -1.05 -0.86 7.07
CA GLY A 132 -0.55 -0.84 8.45
C GLY A 132 -1.68 -0.85 9.48
N TRP A 133 -2.75 -0.10 9.22
CA TRP A 133 -3.94 -0.10 10.08
C TRP A 133 -4.63 -1.45 10.14
N THR A 134 -4.89 -2.05 8.97
CA THR A 134 -5.62 -3.32 8.87
C THR A 134 -4.83 -4.46 9.49
N LEU A 135 -3.51 -4.50 9.27
CA LEU A 135 -2.63 -5.46 9.93
C LEU A 135 -2.74 -5.37 11.46
N HIS A 136 -2.68 -4.15 12.01
CA HIS A 136 -2.85 -3.93 13.44
C HIS A 136 -4.23 -4.38 13.94
N ARG A 137 -5.29 -3.98 13.24
CA ARG A 137 -6.67 -4.29 13.60
C ARG A 137 -6.93 -5.80 13.62
N VAL A 138 -6.43 -6.54 12.63
CA VAL A 138 -6.65 -7.98 12.52
C VAL A 138 -5.78 -8.74 13.52
N ALA A 139 -4.51 -8.35 13.69
CA ALA A 139 -3.58 -9.02 14.60
C ALA A 139 -3.90 -8.79 16.10
N TYR A 140 -4.44 -7.61 16.45
CA TYR A 140 -4.71 -7.21 17.84
C TYR A 140 -6.20 -7.07 18.18
N GLY A 141 -7.09 -7.11 17.19
CA GLY A 141 -8.55 -7.11 17.40
C GLY A 141 -9.16 -5.77 17.81
N ARG A 142 -8.48 -4.64 17.55
CA ARG A 142 -8.96 -3.27 17.86
C ARG A 142 -8.84 -2.34 16.67
#